data_AF-A0A380JPK3-F1
#
_entry.id   AF-A0A380JPK3-F1
#
_cell.length_a   1.000
_cell.length_b   1.000
_cell.length_c   1.000
_cell.angle_alpha   90.00
_cell.angle_beta   90.00
_cell.angle_gamma   90.00
#
_symmetry.space_group_name_H-M   'P 1'
#
loop_
_entity.id
_entity.type
_entity.pdbx_description
1 polymer ?
#
loop_
_entity_poly.entity_id
_entity_poly.type
_entity_poly.pdbx_seq_one_letter_code
_entity_poly.pdbx_strand_id
1 'polypeptide(L)'
;MIDGKEVMIHNPAQAIKHGIGFLTEDRKDEGLILDFSIKDNMTLPSTKDFSKHGFFDDKTTTTFVEQLINRLRIKSGTPTLPVGNLSGGNQQKVVLANGLALLQKC
;
A
#
# COMPACT_ATOMS: atom_id res chain seq x y z
N MET A 1 -18.21 17.89 -2.82
CA MET A 1 -18.95 16.78 -3.47
C MET A 1 -17.98 15.69 -3.88
N ILE A 2 -18.38 14.42 -3.78
CA ILE A 2 -17.72 13.24 -4.35
C ILE A 2 -18.81 12.51 -5.16
N ASP A 3 -18.56 12.21 -6.44
CA ASP A 3 -19.54 11.60 -7.35
C ASP A 3 -20.94 12.24 -7.31
N GLY A 4 -20.99 13.57 -7.23
CA GLY A 4 -22.25 14.33 -7.19
C GLY A 4 -22.99 14.29 -5.84
N LYS A 5 -22.41 13.72 -4.78
CA LYS A 5 -22.96 13.75 -3.41
C LYS A 5 -22.16 14.69 -2.52
N GLU A 6 -22.83 15.53 -1.74
CA GLU A 6 -22.14 16.26 -0.67
C GLU A 6 -21.69 15.29 0.41
N VAL A 7 -20.41 15.38 0.76
CA VAL A 7 -19.78 14.56 1.79
C VAL A 7 -18.90 15.49 2.61
N MET A 8 -19.09 15.48 3.93
CA MET A 8 -18.17 16.11 4.88
C MET A 8 -17.27 15.06 5.49
N ILE A 9 -15.96 15.27 5.38
CA ILE A 9 -14.92 14.37 5.88
C ILE A 9 -14.23 15.07 7.05
N HIS A 10 -14.33 14.48 8.24
CA HIS A 10 -13.78 15.04 9.48
C HIS A 10 -12.50 14.33 9.93
N ASN A 11 -12.17 13.17 9.36
CA ASN A 11 -10.95 12.43 9.68
C ASN A 11 -10.50 11.51 8.52
N PRO A 12 -9.22 11.06 8.52
CA PRO A 12 -8.67 10.22 7.45
C PRO A 12 -9.42 8.89 7.25
N ALA A 13 -9.93 8.27 8.31
CA ALA A 13 -10.68 7.01 8.20
C ALA A 13 -11.98 7.19 7.41
N GLN A 14 -12.64 8.35 7.52
CA GLN A 14 -13.78 8.70 6.69
C GLN A 14 -13.38 8.92 5.23
N ALA A 15 -12.22 9.52 4.95
CA ALA A 15 -11.72 9.70 3.59
C ALA A 15 -11.50 8.34 2.89
N ILE A 16 -10.82 7.41 3.57
CA ILE A 16 -10.53 6.06 3.04
C ILE A 16 -11.83 5.32 2.71
N LYS A 17 -12.88 5.43 3.55
CA LYS A 17 -14.19 4.83 3.28
C LYS A 17 -14.87 5.36 2.01
N HIS A 18 -14.53 6.57 1.58
CA HIS A 18 -15.00 7.17 0.34
C HIS A 18 -14.04 6.94 -0.83
N GLY A 19 -13.05 6.05 -0.69
CA GLY A 19 -12.08 5.77 -1.75
C GLY A 19 -11.02 6.87 -1.91
N ILE A 20 -10.88 7.76 -0.93
CA ILE A 20 -9.91 8.85 -0.96
C ILE A 20 -8.68 8.45 -0.16
N GLY A 21 -7.56 8.32 -0.86
CA GLY A 21 -6.23 8.12 -0.28
C GLY A 21 -5.40 9.40 -0.36
N PHE A 22 -4.48 9.57 0.59
CA PHE A 22 -3.48 10.64 0.58
C PHE A 22 -2.09 10.03 0.42
N LEU A 23 -1.25 10.69 -0.38
CA LEU A 23 0.14 10.30 -0.58
C LEU A 23 1.02 11.53 -0.33
N THR A 24 1.90 11.45 0.66
CA THR A 24 2.87 12.52 0.94
C THR A 24 3.85 12.68 -0.23
N GLU A 25 4.26 13.92 -0.50
CA GLU A 25 5.24 14.24 -1.54
C GLU A 25 6.66 13.87 -1.11
N ASP A 26 6.93 13.81 0.21
CA ASP A 26 8.25 13.52 0.76
C ASP A 26 8.47 12.03 0.97
N ARG A 27 8.93 11.37 -0.10
CA ARG A 27 8.86 9.91 -0.26
C ARG A 27 9.99 9.13 0.40
N LYS A 28 11.06 9.81 0.83
CA LYS A 28 12.21 9.16 1.48
C LYS A 28 12.04 9.09 2.99
N ASP A 29 11.43 10.11 3.59
CA ASP A 29 11.38 10.24 5.04
C ASP A 29 10.03 9.79 5.63
N GLU A 30 8.94 9.77 4.85
CA GLU A 30 7.59 9.54 5.42
C GLU A 30 6.78 8.40 4.78
N GLY A 31 7.22 7.83 3.65
CA GLY A 31 6.40 6.91 2.85
C GLY A 31 6.75 5.42 2.92
N LEU A 32 7.96 5.07 3.39
CA LEU A 32 8.50 3.70 3.36
C LEU A 32 9.36 3.44 4.60
N ILE A 33 9.34 2.21 5.08
CA ILE A 33 10.31 1.68 6.03
C ILE A 33 11.38 0.95 5.20
N LEU A 34 12.52 1.59 4.96
CA LEU A 34 13.52 1.12 3.97
C LEU A 34 14.11 -0.25 4.28
N ASP A 35 14.24 -0.59 5.56
CA ASP A 35 14.76 -1.88 6.03
C ASP A 35 13.73 -3.01 5.93
N PHE A 36 12.45 -2.67 5.75
CA PHE A 36 11.38 -3.65 5.60
C PHE A 36 11.26 -4.13 4.16
N SER A 37 10.71 -5.34 4.00
CA SER A 37 10.52 -5.89 2.68
C SER A 37 9.51 -5.08 1.85
N ILE A 38 9.56 -5.26 0.54
CA ILE A 38 8.56 -4.69 -0.37
C ILE A 38 7.16 -5.19 -0.01
N LYS A 39 7.01 -6.49 0.30
CA LYS A 39 5.76 -7.10 0.74
C LYS A 39 5.22 -6.40 1.99
N ASP A 40 6.07 -6.19 2.99
CA ASP A 40 5.66 -5.57 4.26
C ASP A 40 5.25 -4.12 4.05
N ASN A 41 6.05 -3.34 3.30
CA ASN A 41 5.72 -1.95 3.00
C ASN A 41 4.39 -1.81 2.23
N MET A 42 4.05 -2.77 1.36
CA MET A 42 2.80 -2.75 0.59
C MET A 42 1.57 -3.19 1.39
N THR A 43 1.75 -3.89 2.52
CA THR A 43 0.66 -4.54 3.26
C THR A 43 0.50 -4.02 4.69
N LEU A 44 1.49 -3.29 5.21
CA LEU A 44 1.45 -2.60 6.52
C LEU A 44 0.15 -1.80 6.73
N PRO A 45 -0.33 -1.02 5.75
CA PRO A 45 -1.51 -0.18 5.97
C PRO A 45 -2.83 -0.97 6.05
N SER A 46 -2.88 -2.14 5.39
CA SER A 46 -4.06 -3.01 5.29
C SER A 46 -3.84 -4.37 5.98
N THR A 47 -2.97 -4.42 6.99
CA THR A 47 -2.63 -5.68 7.70
C THR A 47 -3.86 -6.40 8.27
N LYS A 48 -4.90 -5.65 8.66
CA LYS A 48 -6.17 -6.23 9.12
C LYS A 48 -6.92 -6.99 8.03
N ASP A 49 -6.81 -6.56 6.78
CA ASP A 49 -7.49 -7.20 5.64
C ASP A 49 -6.84 -8.54 5.29
N PHE A 50 -5.57 -8.72 5.66
CA PHE A 50 -4.82 -9.98 5.50
C PHE A 50 -4.79 -10.82 6.79
N SER A 51 -5.51 -10.44 7.84
CA SER A 51 -5.52 -11.16 9.11
C SER A 51 -6.89 -11.71 9.44
N LYS A 52 -7.02 -13.04 9.55
CA LYS A 52 -8.28 -13.72 9.88
C LYS A 52 -8.15 -14.43 11.24
N HIS A 53 -8.99 -14.05 12.20
CA HIS A 53 -8.93 -14.55 13.60
C HIS A 53 -7.55 -14.41 14.27
N GLY A 54 -6.79 -13.36 13.92
CA GLY A 54 -5.43 -13.14 14.43
C GLY A 54 -4.33 -13.90 13.70
N PHE A 55 -4.67 -14.72 12.70
CA PHE A 55 -3.70 -15.38 11.83
C PHE A 55 -3.53 -14.62 10.52
N PHE A 56 -2.27 -14.36 10.16
CA PHE A 56 -1.93 -13.70 8.91
C PHE A 56 -2.03 -14.68 7.74
N ASP A 57 -2.80 -14.32 6.71
CA ASP A 57 -2.95 -15.08 5.48
C ASP A 57 -1.83 -14.69 4.50
N ASP A 58 -0.68 -15.34 4.65
CA ASP A 58 0.51 -15.06 3.84
C ASP A 58 0.30 -15.39 2.35
N LYS A 59 -0.56 -16.37 2.02
CA LYS A 59 -0.80 -16.79 0.64
C LYS A 59 -1.61 -15.74 -0.13
N THR A 60 -2.70 -15.26 0.47
CA THR A 60 -3.53 -14.19 -0.13
C THR A 60 -2.72 -12.90 -0.23
N THR A 61 -1.96 -12.57 0.83
CA THR A 61 -1.05 -11.42 0.85
C THR A 61 -0.04 -11.46 -0.29
N THR A 62 0.66 -12.59 -0.45
CA THR A 62 1.69 -12.75 -1.48
C THR A 62 1.07 -12.60 -2.88
N THR A 63 -0.07 -13.22 -3.11
CA THR A 63 -0.79 -13.11 -4.39
C THR A 63 -1.18 -11.66 -4.70
N PHE A 64 -1.70 -10.94 -3.72
CA PHE A 64 -2.07 -9.53 -3.87
C PHE A 64 -0.86 -8.63 -4.16
N VAL A 65 0.24 -8.84 -3.43
CA VAL A 65 1.48 -8.08 -3.63
C VAL A 65 2.07 -8.32 -5.01
N GLU A 66 2.09 -9.57 -5.49
CA GLU A 66 2.54 -9.90 -6.85
C GLU A 66 1.68 -9.22 -7.93
N GLN A 67 0.36 -9.18 -7.74
CA GLN A 67 -0.54 -8.47 -8.65
C GLN A 67 -0.21 -6.96 -8.72
N LEU A 68 0.03 -6.31 -7.57
CA LEU A 68 0.41 -4.90 -7.53
C LEU A 68 1.79 -4.63 -8.13
N ILE A 69 2.78 -5.50 -7.87
CA ILE A 69 4.12 -5.42 -8.48
C ILE A 69 4.01 -5.46 -10.01
N ASN A 70 3.22 -6.41 -10.53
CA ASN A 70 2.99 -6.55 -11.97
C ASN A 70 2.24 -5.35 -12.55
N ARG A 71 1.15 -4.92 -11.90
CA ARG A 71 0.31 -3.79 -12.34
C ARG A 71 1.09 -2.48 -12.41
N LEU A 72 1.95 -2.21 -11.43
CA LEU A 72 2.74 -0.98 -11.33
C LEU A 72 4.12 -1.10 -11.99
N ARG A 73 4.45 -2.29 -12.53
CA ARG A 73 5.75 -2.61 -13.14
C ARG A 73 6.91 -2.25 -12.21
N ILE A 74 6.85 -2.73 -10.97
CA ILE A 74 7.92 -2.54 -9.98
C ILE A 74 9.05 -3.51 -10.31
N LYS A 75 10.25 -2.98 -10.57
CA LYS A 75 11.44 -3.79 -10.84
C LYS A 75 12.14 -4.08 -9.51
N SER A 76 11.85 -5.22 -8.90
CA SER A 76 12.22 -5.52 -7.52
C SER A 76 12.93 -6.85 -7.25
N GLY A 77 13.11 -7.72 -8.25
CA GLY A 77 13.68 -9.05 -8.05
C GLY A 77 12.70 -9.97 -7.32
N THR A 78 12.58 -9.84 -5.99
CA THR A 78 11.62 -10.58 -5.15
C THR A 78 10.90 -9.63 -4.17
N PRO A 79 9.61 -9.86 -3.84
CA PRO A 79 8.88 -9.07 -2.85
C PRO A 79 9.48 -9.10 -1.43
N THR A 80 10.36 -10.05 -1.14
CA THR A 80 11.00 -10.23 0.18
C THR A 80 12.24 -9.36 0.38
N LEU A 81 12.75 -8.69 -0.67
CA LEU A 81 13.91 -7.80 -0.54
C LEU A 81 13.53 -6.49 0.17
N PRO A 82 14.47 -5.88 0.92
CA PRO A 82 14.27 -4.55 1.48
C PRO A 82 13.95 -3.51 0.40
N VAL A 83 13.00 -2.62 0.69
CA VAL A 83 12.64 -1.51 -0.21
C VAL A 83 13.80 -0.56 -0.46
N GLY A 84 14.71 -0.41 0.52
CA GLY A 84 15.92 0.40 0.39
C GLY A 84 16.81 0.01 -0.81
N ASN A 85 16.73 -1.24 -1.26
CA ASN A 85 17.53 -1.73 -2.40
C ASN A 85 16.97 -1.31 -3.77
N LEU A 86 15.78 -0.73 -3.82
CA LEU A 86 15.16 -0.28 -5.06
C LEU A 86 15.69 1.10 -5.48
N SER A 87 15.71 1.35 -6.79
CA SER A 87 15.90 2.73 -7.27
C SER A 87 14.77 3.64 -6.78
N GLY A 88 15.05 4.94 -6.64
CA GLY A 88 14.04 5.92 -6.19
C GLY A 88 12.73 5.83 -6.97
N GLY A 89 12.78 5.66 -8.30
CA GLY A 89 11.57 5.49 -9.11
C GLY A 89 10.76 4.22 -8.80
N ASN A 90 11.40 3.12 -8.37
CA ASN A 90 10.68 1.93 -7.91
C ASN A 90 10.20 2.08 -6.46
N GLN A 91 10.94 2.77 -5.60
CA GLN A 91 10.47 3.16 -4.27
C GLN A 91 9.17 3.98 -4.36
N GLN A 92 9.10 4.94 -5.28
CA GLN A 92 7.89 5.71 -5.56
C GLN A 92 6.69 4.84 -5.95
N LYS A 93 6.93 3.75 -6.70
CA LYS A 93 5.87 2.81 -7.07
C LYS A 93 5.42 1.94 -5.91
N VAL A 94 6.32 1.59 -4.99
CA VAL A 94 5.96 0.88 -3.75
C VAL A 94 5.08 1.77 -2.87
N VAL A 95 5.40 3.06 -2.75
CA VAL A 95 4.57 4.05 -2.04
C VAL A 95 3.16 4.13 -2.66
N LEU A 96 3.05 4.16 -3.98
CA LEU A 96 1.75 4.11 -4.68
C LEU A 96 0.99 2.80 -4.39
N ALA A 97 1.70 1.67 -4.37
CA ALA A 97 1.09 0.38 -4.10
C ALA A 97 0.53 0.28 -2.67
N ASN A 98 1.26 0.81 -1.69
CA ASN A 98 0.83 0.94 -0.30
C ASN A 98 -0.49 1.74 -0.20
N GLY A 99 -0.57 2.90 -0.86
CA GLY A 99 -1.80 3.69 -0.90
C GLY A 99 -2.97 2.99 -1.59
N LEU A 100 -2.72 2.24 -2.68
CA LEU A 100 -3.75 1.45 -3.36
C LEU A 100 -4.25 0.29 -2.49
N ALA A 101 -3.37 -0.33 -1.71
CA ALA A 101 -3.73 -1.40 -0.78
C ALA A 101 -4.71 -0.93 0.31
N LEU A 102 -4.68 0.35 0.70
CA LEU A 102 -5.67 0.93 1.62
C LEU A 102 -7.06 1.11 1.01
N LEU A 103 -7.13 1.33 -0.31
CA LEU A 103 -8.38 1.67 -1.00
C LEU A 103 -9.07 0.42 -1.57
N GLN A 104 -8.30 -0.62 -1.86
CA GLN A 104 -8.83 -1.91 -2.30
C GLN A 104 -9.08 -2.79 -1.08
N LYS A 105 -10.34 -2.92 -0.67
CA LYS A 105 -10.72 -3.98 0.28
C LYS A 105 -10.35 -5.32 -0.35
N CYS A 106 -9.49 -6.11 0.31
CA CYS A 106 -9.34 -7.53 0.02
C CYS A 106 -10.58 -8.31 0.44
#